data_AF-A0A8X8K469-F1
#
_entry.id   AF-A0A8X8K469-F1
#
_cell.length_a   1.000
_cell.length_b   1.000
_cell.length_c   1.000
_cell.angle_alpha   90.00
_cell.angle_beta   90.00
_cell.angle_gamma   90.00
#
_symmetry.space_group_name_H-M   'P 1'
#
loop_
_entity.id
_entity.type
_entity.pdbx_description
1 polymer ?
#
loop_
_entity_poly.entity_id
_entity_poly.type
_entity_poly.pdbx_seq_one_letter_code
_entity_poly.pdbx_strand_id
1 'polypeptide(L)'
;MEATFATGQQGATLVLMVCAGWLWAGLYATPYSITPYQVAATVGHRVRITPSQLLVGAGAFPLTGKSLQAAHRWLDRQGVTVRAVSTTARTRAANPAEAV
;
A
#
# COMPACT_ATOMS: atom_id res chain seq x y z
N MET A 1 -4.97 -12.16 11.55
CA MET A 1 -5.97 -11.07 11.70
C MET A 1 -6.20 -10.45 10.34
N GLU A 2 -7.45 -10.19 9.96
CA GLU A 2 -7.78 -9.59 8.66
C GLU A 2 -8.51 -8.25 8.80
N ALA A 3 -8.37 -7.39 7.79
CA ALA A 3 -9.16 -6.17 7.66
C ALA A 3 -9.30 -5.73 6.20
N THR A 4 -10.40 -5.02 5.93
CA THR A 4 -10.83 -4.64 4.59
C THR A 4 -10.94 -3.13 4.47
N PHE A 5 -10.39 -2.57 3.39
CA PHE A 5 -10.29 -1.13 3.15
C PHE A 5 -10.76 -0.76 1.75
N ALA A 6 -11.53 0.32 1.64
CA ALA A 6 -11.97 0.83 0.35
C ALA A 6 -10.82 1.50 -0.41
N THR A 7 -10.61 1.13 -1.67
CA THR A 7 -9.60 1.80 -2.51
C THR A 7 -10.09 3.12 -3.09
N GLY A 8 -11.41 3.30 -3.17
CA GLY A 8 -12.05 4.43 -3.85
C GLY A 8 -12.03 4.31 -5.39
N GLN A 9 -11.59 3.17 -5.92
CA GLN A 9 -11.54 2.90 -7.36
C GLN A 9 -12.66 1.91 -7.71
N GLN A 10 -13.75 2.37 -8.32
CA GLN A 10 -14.79 1.52 -8.95
C GLN A 10 -15.31 0.34 -8.10
N GLY A 11 -15.38 0.50 -6.77
CA GLY A 11 -15.82 -0.57 -5.85
C GLY A 11 -14.74 -1.59 -5.46
N ALA A 12 -13.51 -1.40 -5.93
CA ALA A 12 -12.38 -2.26 -5.57
C ALA A 12 -12.00 -2.11 -4.10
N THR A 13 -11.62 -3.24 -3.51
CA THR A 13 -11.40 -3.36 -2.06
C THR A 13 -10.08 -4.04 -1.78
N LEU A 14 -9.30 -3.46 -0.87
CA LEU A 14 -8.04 -4.01 -0.40
C LEU A 14 -8.29 -4.81 0.88
N VAL A 15 -7.91 -6.08 0.88
CA VAL A 15 -7.90 -6.94 2.06
C VAL A 15 -6.46 -7.11 2.53
N LEU A 16 -6.22 -6.86 3.81
CA LEU A 16 -4.95 -7.09 4.47
C LEU A 16 -5.10 -8.21 5.48
N MET A 17 -4.14 -9.13 5.51
CA MET A 17 -4.11 -10.21 6.49
C MET A 17 -2.71 -10.30 7.12
N VAL A 18 -2.64 -10.06 8.43
CA VAL A 18 -1.43 -10.26 9.23
C VAL A 18 -1.41 -11.70 9.74
N CYS A 19 -0.37 -12.42 9.34
CA CYS A 19 -0.07 -13.79 9.72
C CYS A 19 1.18 -13.83 10.61
N ALA A 20 1.49 -14.99 11.20
CA ALA A 20 2.68 -15.14 12.04
C ALA A 20 3.96 -14.93 11.21
N GLY A 21 4.53 -13.73 11.28
CA GLY A 21 5.80 -13.37 10.65
C GLY A 21 5.72 -12.89 9.19
N TRP A 22 4.52 -12.75 8.63
CA TRP A 22 4.32 -12.23 7.27
C TRP A 22 2.99 -11.51 7.12
N LEU A 23 2.93 -10.59 6.15
CA LEU A 23 1.74 -9.83 5.80
C LEU A 23 1.33 -10.18 4.38
N TRP A 24 0.04 -10.43 4.19
CA TRP A 24 -0.60 -10.63 2.90
C TRP A 24 -1.49 -9.43 2.56
N ALA A 25 -1.53 -9.09 1.28
CA ALA A 25 -2.41 -8.08 0.71
C ALA A 25 -3.04 -8.58 -0.59
N GLY A 26 -4.35 -8.45 -0.70
CA GLY A 26 -5.11 -8.82 -1.88
C GLY A 26 -6.07 -7.71 -2.30
N LEU A 27 -6.07 -7.40 -3.59
CA LEU A 27 -6.94 -6.40 -4.19
C LEU A 27 -8.03 -7.09 -4.99
N TYR A 28 -9.27 -6.80 -4.63
CA TYR A 28 -10.48 -7.40 -5.20
C TYR A 28 -11.22 -6.36 -6.01
N ALA A 29 -11.71 -6.74 -7.19
CA ALA A 29 -12.40 -5.82 -8.10
C ALA A 29 -13.73 -5.33 -7.52
N THR A 30 -14.40 -6.21 -6.76
CA THR A 30 -15.62 -5.91 -6.02
C THR A 30 -15.59 -6.64 -4.66
N PRO A 31 -16.41 -6.23 -3.68
CA PRO A 31 -16.51 -6.92 -2.38
C PRO A 31 -16.98 -8.38 -2.47
N TYR A 32 -17.61 -8.76 -3.58
CA TYR A 32 -18.13 -10.11 -3.84
C TYR A 32 -17.17 -10.95 -4.68
N SER A 33 -16.03 -10.39 -5.10
CA SER A 33 -15.04 -11.12 -5.88
C SER A 33 -14.38 -12.18 -5.01
N ILE A 34 -14.32 -13.41 -5.49
CA ILE A 34 -13.71 -14.54 -4.76
C ILE A 34 -12.19 -14.57 -5.00
N THR A 35 -11.74 -14.07 -6.16
CA THR A 35 -10.33 -14.05 -6.55
C THR A 35 -9.79 -12.62 -6.56
N PRO A 36 -8.66 -12.35 -5.88
CA PRO A 36 -7.97 -11.08 -6.01
C PRO A 36 -7.31 -10.99 -7.40
N TYR A 37 -7.40 -9.82 -8.05
CA TYR A 37 -6.72 -9.59 -9.33
C TYR A 37 -5.28 -9.08 -9.15
N GLN A 38 -4.92 -8.65 -7.94
CA GLN A 38 -3.55 -8.35 -7.56
C GLN A 38 -3.30 -8.86 -6.14
N VAL A 39 -2.17 -9.52 -5.93
CA VAL A 39 -1.75 -10.05 -4.63
C VAL A 39 -0.28 -9.68 -4.40
N ALA A 40 0.05 -9.34 -3.16
CA ALA A 40 1.42 -9.25 -2.71
C ALA A 40 1.55 -9.74 -1.27
N ALA A 41 2.73 -10.23 -0.93
CA ALA A 41 3.06 -10.59 0.43
C ALA A 41 4.46 -10.08 0.77
N THR A 42 4.70 -9.85 2.05
CA THR A 42 6.04 -9.53 2.55
C THR A 42 6.31 -10.31 3.81
N VAL A 43 7.55 -10.76 3.94
CA VAL A 43 8.08 -11.28 5.19
C VAL A 43 8.33 -10.12 6.15
N GLY A 44 8.07 -10.38 7.43
CA GLY A 44 8.16 -9.39 8.49
C GLY A 44 7.01 -8.39 8.53
N HIS A 45 6.96 -7.62 9.61
CA HIS A 45 5.90 -6.66 9.89
C HIS A 45 6.34 -5.24 9.50
N ARG A 46 6.73 -5.04 8.24
CA ARG A 46 7.15 -3.74 7.72
C ARG A 46 6.50 -3.44 6.38
N VAL A 47 5.85 -2.28 6.28
CA VAL A 47 5.24 -1.79 5.04
C VAL A 47 5.55 -0.32 4.84
N ARG A 48 5.33 0.14 3.61
CA ARG A 48 5.57 1.52 3.20
C ARG A 48 4.26 2.17 2.78
N ILE A 49 4.09 3.46 3.05
CA ILE A 49 2.94 4.24 2.57
C ILE A 49 3.43 5.47 1.81
N THR A 50 2.76 5.77 0.70
CA THR A 50 2.81 7.06 -0.01
C THR A 50 1.50 7.81 0.24
N PRO A 51 1.33 9.07 -0.19
CA PRO A 51 0.09 9.81 0.04
C PRO A 51 -1.20 9.14 -0.51
N SER A 52 -1.07 8.24 -1.48
CA SER A 52 -2.21 7.60 -2.16
C SER A 52 -2.12 6.08 -2.28
N GLN A 53 -1.05 5.46 -1.74
CA GLN A 53 -0.83 4.02 -1.90
C GLN A 53 -0.23 3.38 -0.65
N LEU A 54 -0.60 2.13 -0.42
CA LEU A 54 0.07 1.20 0.49
C LEU A 54 0.98 0.28 -0.31
N LEU A 55 2.23 0.17 0.10
CA LEU A 55 3.24 -0.69 -0.51
C LEU A 55 3.51 -1.90 0.40
N VAL A 56 3.26 -3.10 -0.12
CA VAL A 56 3.47 -4.38 0.57
C VAL A 56 4.38 -5.25 -0.29
N GLY A 57 5.61 -5.50 0.17
CA GLY A 57 6.62 -6.19 -0.65
C GLY A 57 6.86 -5.43 -1.95
N ALA A 58 6.66 -6.10 -3.08
CA ALA A 58 6.71 -5.50 -4.43
C ALA A 58 5.36 -4.95 -4.92
N GLY A 59 4.27 -5.13 -4.16
CA GLY A 59 2.93 -4.67 -4.52
C GLY A 59 2.66 -3.23 -4.12
N ALA A 60 1.93 -2.51 -4.95
CA ALA A 60 1.44 -1.16 -4.69
C ALA A 60 -0.09 -1.13 -4.82
N PHE A 61 -0.76 -0.75 -3.73
CA PHE A 61 -2.21 -0.79 -3.62
C PHE A 61 -2.78 0.61 -3.45
N PRO A 62 -3.64 1.08 -4.38
CA PRO A 62 -4.25 2.40 -4.28
C PRO A 62 -5.23 2.46 -3.11
N LEU A 63 -5.18 3.54 -2.34
CA LEU A 63 -6.13 3.83 -1.26
C LEU A 63 -6.48 5.31 -1.26
N THR A 64 -7.74 5.61 -0.90
CA THR A 64 -8.12 6.98 -0.53
C THR A 64 -7.37 7.41 0.73
N GLY A 65 -7.14 8.72 0.91
CA GLY A 65 -6.43 9.23 2.10
C GLY A 65 -7.07 8.78 3.43
N LYS A 66 -8.40 8.75 3.51
CA LYS A 66 -9.13 8.25 4.70
C LYS A 66 -8.89 6.75 4.92
N SER A 67 -8.93 5.95 3.87
CA SER A 67 -8.73 4.50 3.97
C SER A 67 -7.26 4.15 4.23
N LEU A 68 -6.33 4.94 3.71
CA LEU A 68 -4.91 4.83 4.01
C LEU A 68 -4.64 5.13 5.49
N GLN A 69 -5.25 6.17 6.05
CA GLN A 69 -5.12 6.48 7.48
C GLN A 69 -5.72 5.37 8.35
N ALA A 70 -6.87 4.81 7.96
CA ALA A 70 -7.48 3.68 8.64
C ALA A 70 -6.59 2.41 8.57
N ALA A 71 -6.03 2.12 7.39
CA ALA A 71 -5.10 1.01 7.18
C ALA A 71 -3.84 1.18 8.02
N HIS A 72 -3.25 2.38 8.05
CA HIS A 72 -2.09 2.69 8.88
C HIS A 72 -2.38 2.42 10.38
N ARG A 73 -3.50 2.94 10.91
CA ARG A 73 -3.88 2.71 12.31
C ARG A 73 -4.20 1.25 12.62
N TRP A 74 -4.72 0.50 11.65
CA TRP A 74 -4.97 -0.92 11.84
C TRP A 74 -3.65 -1.71 11.87
N LEU A 75 -2.75 -1.45 10.92
CA LEU A 75 -1.42 -2.06 10.84
C LEU A 75 -0.59 -1.81 12.10
N ASP A 76 -0.58 -0.57 12.59
CA ASP A 76 0.10 -0.19 13.83
C ASP A 76 -0.43 -0.98 15.04
N ARG A 77 -1.77 -1.14 15.13
CA ARG A 77 -2.40 -2.00 16.15
C ARG A 77 -2.06 -3.49 16.02
N GLN A 78 -1.69 -3.96 14.83
CA GLN A 78 -1.22 -5.34 14.63
C GLN A 78 0.30 -5.50 14.87
N GLY A 79 1.00 -4.43 15.30
CA GLY A 79 2.45 -4.45 15.47
C GLY A 79 3.22 -4.36 14.15
N VAL A 80 2.58 -3.93 13.07
CA VAL A 80 3.22 -3.69 11.77
C VAL A 80 3.78 -2.28 11.72
N THR A 81 5.09 -2.19 11.54
CA THR A 81 5.79 -0.92 11.33
C THR A 81 5.42 -0.35 9.98
N VAL A 82 4.80 0.82 9.98
CA VAL A 82 4.44 1.56 8.76
C VAL A 82 5.41 2.72 8.58
N ARG A 83 6.07 2.79 7.42
CA ARG A 83 7.00 3.87 7.09
C ARG A 83 6.45 4.73 5.96
N ALA A 84 6.26 6.03 6.24
CA ALA A 84 6.00 7.00 5.18
C ALA A 84 7.23 7.11 4.28
N VAL A 85 7.02 6.95 2.97
CA VAL A 85 8.00 7.29 1.94
C VAL A 85 7.51 8.58 1.29
N SER A 86 8.21 9.67 1.57
CA SER A 86 8.00 10.90 0.83
C SER A 86 8.36 10.65 -0.62
N THR A 87 7.40 10.79 -1.53
CA THR A 87 7.68 10.97 -2.95
C THR A 87 8.27 12.36 -3.15
N THR A 88 9.41 12.65 -2.52
CA THR A 88 10.23 13.77 -2.95
C THR A 88 10.82 13.31 -4.27
N ALA A 89 10.12 13.63 -5.36
CA ALA A 89 10.62 13.42 -6.70
C ALA A 89 12.07 13.92 -6.75
N ARG A 90 12.99 13.01 -7.06
CA ARG A 90 14.35 13.39 -7.47
C ARG A 90 14.24 14.02 -8.86
N THR A 91 13.69 15.23 -8.93
CA THR A 91 13.90 16.15 -10.06
C THR A 91 15.08 17.03 -9.67
N ARG A 92 16.27 16.45 -9.62
CA ARG A 92 17.54 17.19 -9.54
C ARG A 92 18.61 16.35 -10.24
N ALA A 93 18.69 16.57 -11.55
CA ALA A 93 19.89 16.52 -12.39
C ALA A 93 19.46 16.26 -13.86
N ALA A 94 18.85 17.27 -14.48
CA ALA A 94 18.88 17.41 -15.93
C ALA A 94 19.07 18.90 -16.23
N ASN A 95 20.22 19.43 -15.80
CA ASN A 95 20.93 20.44 -16.57
C ASN A 95 22.39 20.46 -16.10
N PRO A 96 23.33 20.28 -17.03
CA PRO A 96 24.20 21.42 -17.30
C PRO A 96 24.29 21.71 -18.81
N ALA A 97 24.13 23.00 -19.13
CA ALA A 97 24.92 23.78 -20.06
C ALA A 97 25.76 23.03 -21.11
N GLU A 98 25.40 23.21 -22.38
CA GLU A 98 26.30 23.57 -23.50
C GLU A 98 25.45 24.40 -24.49
N ALA A 99 25.29 25.70 -24.24
CA ALA A 99 25.97 26.76 -24.99
C ALA A 99 27.28 26.35 -25.69
N VAL A 100 27.21 26.12 -27.01
CA VAL A 100 28.07 26.76 -28.03
C VAL A 100 27.44 26.61 -29.42
#